data_AF-A0A1V6NIF3-F1
#
_entry.id   AF-A0A1V6NIF3-F1
#
_cell.length_a   1.000
_cell.length_b   1.000
_cell.length_c   1.000
_cell.angle_alpha   90.00
_cell.angle_beta   90.00
_cell.angle_gamma   90.00
#
_symmetry.space_group_name_H-M   'P 1'
#
loop_
_entity.id
_entity.type
_entity.pdbx_description
1 polymer ?
#
loop_
_entity_poly.entity_id
_entity_poly.type
_entity_poly.pdbx_seq_one_letter_code
_entity_poly.pdbx_strand_id
1 'polypeptide(L)'
;MGRTVDQEVHAAFVEFRAKEDDKCLSVQCIYCQQIRAKNTSRQKQHLLECPGLRGHPNAPQPSQPAQAAPNGIGPPNGYPGTPNGPTATPSGPTGPGTIPTPNGTLMTNGVNPHATPLQTPLGALQNRAAMATPVPPTGPPSAPSSAVPSRPTPKPKAKTSSSGLPAPPLDDVHAAFVEFRAKEEDKCLSVQCIYCQQVRAKNTSRQRQHLLECPTYLSVMKDSIPANNLLHTFPEGDVARSLQIPAPSLELDFRMSIKMNPKVSVGPSVWGQREWVSFIGGQWAGRWGKGIVLPGGQDTQIVTKDSTTNLRASYILQTVDEPPAFIIVRTEGWLTGAKDVLEKVIDANMADGVNPGSYKYRVNLSMETGDERYTFLNTLMWIGSGCRRGHEVIFDSFRVN
;
A
#
# COMPACT_ATOMS: atom_id res chain seq x y z
N MET A 1 20.85 9.16 22.66
CA MET A 1 20.19 7.85 22.83
C MET A 1 19.03 8.02 23.80
N GLY A 2 17.81 8.15 23.30
CA GLY A 2 16.63 8.27 24.16
C GLY A 2 16.35 6.93 24.83
N ARG A 3 16.51 6.85 26.15
CA ARG A 3 16.02 5.71 26.93
C ARG A 3 14.49 5.76 26.86
N THR A 4 13.87 4.66 26.45
CA THR A 4 12.41 4.56 26.49
C THR A 4 11.96 4.50 27.95
N VAL A 5 10.78 5.07 28.25
CA VAL A 5 10.20 5.08 29.61
C VAL A 5 10.13 3.67 30.22
N ASP A 6 9.99 2.63 29.40
CA ASP A 6 9.99 1.23 29.82
C ASP A 6 11.36 0.72 30.33
N GLN A 7 12.46 1.30 29.86
CA GLN A 7 13.81 0.94 30.29
C GLN A 7 14.13 1.55 31.67
N GLU A 8 13.57 2.73 31.96
CA GLU A 8 13.70 3.39 33.27
C GLU A 8 12.93 2.65 34.38
N VAL A 9 11.79 2.03 34.05
CA VAL A 9 11.02 1.21 34.99
C VAL A 9 11.80 -0.02 35.44
N HIS A 10 12.50 -0.71 34.54
CA HIS A 10 13.27 -1.90 34.90
C HIS A 10 14.54 -1.54 35.69
N ALA A 11 15.13 -0.36 35.45
CA ALA A 11 16.31 0.10 36.19
C ALA A 11 15.97 0.63 37.59
N ALA A 12 14.75 1.13 37.81
CA ALA A 12 14.36 1.82 39.04
C ALA A 12 13.72 0.92 40.11
N PHE A 13 13.48 -0.36 39.83
CA PHE A 13 12.78 -1.26 40.73
C PHE A 13 13.48 -2.61 40.86
N VAL A 14 13.64 -3.08 42.11
CA VAL A 14 14.16 -4.40 42.44
C VAL A 14 12.99 -5.34 42.73
N GLU A 15 12.97 -6.49 42.05
CA GLU A 15 11.93 -7.51 42.22
C GLU A 15 12.27 -8.48 43.34
N PHE A 16 11.30 -8.78 44.21
CA PHE A 16 11.43 -9.79 45.26
C PHE A 16 10.08 -10.41 45.60
N ARG A 17 10.08 -11.54 46.31
CA ARG A 17 8.88 -12.11 46.92
C ARG A 17 8.79 -11.65 48.37
N ALA A 18 7.72 -10.94 48.71
CA ALA A 18 7.51 -10.44 50.06
C ALA A 18 7.15 -11.57 51.05
N LYS A 19 6.46 -12.61 50.58
CA LYS A 19 6.15 -13.86 51.30
C LYS A 19 6.25 -15.06 50.36
N GLU A 20 6.55 -16.25 50.89
CA GLU A 20 6.66 -17.48 50.08
C GLU A 20 5.34 -17.85 49.38
N ASP A 21 4.19 -17.51 49.99
CA ASP A 21 2.84 -17.82 49.50
C ASP A 21 2.24 -16.76 48.55
N ASP A 22 2.95 -15.67 48.25
CA ASP A 22 2.43 -14.62 47.38
C ASP A 22 2.44 -15.06 45.90
N LYS A 23 1.24 -15.08 45.30
CA LYS A 23 1.05 -15.43 43.87
C LYS A 23 1.65 -14.40 42.91
N CYS A 24 2.03 -13.21 43.38
CA CYS A 24 2.55 -12.11 42.57
C CYS A 24 3.89 -11.61 43.11
N LEU A 25 4.78 -11.19 42.21
CA LEU A 25 6.05 -10.56 42.56
C LEU A 25 5.82 -9.14 43.11
N SER A 26 6.57 -8.77 44.14
CA SER A 26 6.65 -7.41 44.67
C SER A 26 7.87 -6.70 44.09
N VAL A 27 7.78 -5.38 43.97
CA VAL A 27 8.83 -4.50 43.47
C VAL A 27 9.12 -3.42 44.50
N GLN A 28 10.40 -3.19 44.79
CA GLN A 28 10.88 -2.11 45.63
C GLN A 28 11.51 -1.02 44.77
N CYS A 29 11.04 0.23 44.90
CA CYS A 29 11.69 1.35 44.22
C CYS A 29 13.05 1.64 44.86
N ILE A 30 14.12 1.69 44.07
CA ILE A 30 15.47 1.93 44.60
C ILE A 30 15.67 3.35 45.15
N TYR A 31 14.83 4.30 44.75
CA TYR A 31 14.98 5.71 45.10
C TYR A 31 14.23 6.11 46.37
N CYS A 32 13.07 5.52 46.64
CA CYS A 32 12.26 5.83 47.83
C CYS A 32 11.99 4.62 48.73
N GLN A 33 12.50 3.45 48.36
CA GLN A 33 12.35 2.18 49.09
C GLN A 33 10.91 1.70 49.29
N GLN A 34 9.91 2.31 48.63
CA GLN A 34 8.53 1.86 48.71
C GLN A 34 8.34 0.52 47.98
N ILE A 35 7.68 -0.41 48.66
CA ILE A 35 7.32 -1.74 48.15
C ILE A 35 5.90 -1.70 47.59
N ARG A 36 5.72 -2.22 46.38
CA ARG A 36 4.41 -2.32 45.69
C ARG A 36 4.31 -3.64 44.93
N ALA A 37 3.11 -4.04 44.55
CA ALA A 37 2.93 -5.17 43.64
C ALA A 37 3.45 -4.82 42.23
N LYS A 38 4.06 -5.80 41.53
CA LYS A 38 4.61 -5.60 40.19
C LYS A 38 3.50 -5.27 39.18
N ASN A 39 3.41 -4.01 38.76
CA ASN A 39 2.49 -3.52 37.75
C ASN A 39 3.11 -2.33 37.01
N THR A 40 3.42 -2.51 35.73
CA THR A 40 4.20 -1.55 34.94
C THR A 40 3.56 -0.16 34.85
N SER A 41 2.23 -0.08 34.73
CA SER A 41 1.52 1.20 34.66
C SER A 41 1.59 1.97 35.98
N ARG A 42 1.43 1.29 37.12
CA ARG A 42 1.59 1.93 38.44
C ARG A 42 3.03 2.26 38.76
N GLN A 43 3.99 1.48 38.27
CA GLN A 43 5.43 1.78 38.42
C GLN A 43 5.82 3.04 37.64
N LYS A 44 5.28 3.23 36.43
CA LYS A 44 5.46 4.48 35.66
C LYS A 44 4.88 5.69 36.40
N GLN A 45 3.65 5.59 36.91
CA GLN A 45 3.04 6.67 37.70
C GLN A 45 3.84 6.96 38.98
N HIS A 46 4.31 5.92 39.66
CA HIS A 46 5.14 6.07 40.85
C HIS A 46 6.45 6.80 40.56
N LEU A 47 7.11 6.56 39.42
CA LEU A 47 8.33 7.28 39.06
C LEU A 47 8.10 8.77 38.79
N LEU A 48 6.96 9.13 38.20
CA LEU A 48 6.60 10.54 37.95
C LEU A 48 6.39 11.33 39.26
N GLU A 49 5.92 10.65 40.31
CA GLU A 49 5.59 11.25 41.60
C GLU A 49 6.61 10.91 42.70
N CYS A 50 7.69 10.19 42.37
CA CYS A 50 8.64 9.64 43.36
C CYS A 50 9.46 10.77 44.03
N PRO A 51 9.30 11.01 45.34
CA PRO A 51 10.05 12.06 46.04
C PRO A 51 11.56 11.81 46.03
N GLY A 52 11.97 10.53 46.12
CA GLY A 52 13.38 10.13 46.10
C GLY A 52 14.04 10.26 44.73
N LEU A 53 13.26 10.21 43.62
CA LEU A 53 13.78 10.43 42.28
C LEU A 53 14.03 11.92 42.01
N ARG A 54 13.16 12.81 42.51
CA ARG A 54 13.31 14.27 42.35
C ARG A 54 14.54 14.87 43.04
N GLY A 55 15.12 14.17 44.01
CA GLY A 55 16.35 14.56 44.71
C GLY A 55 17.64 13.90 44.19
N HIS A 56 17.56 13.04 43.17
CA HIS A 56 18.71 12.26 42.69
C HIS A 56 19.45 13.01 41.56
N PRO A 57 20.80 13.01 41.52
CA PRO A 57 21.59 13.74 40.52
C PRO A 57 21.39 13.31 39.05
N ASN A 58 20.57 12.28 38.79
CA ASN A 58 20.30 11.72 37.45
C ASN A 58 18.82 11.84 37.06
N ALA A 59 18.06 12.75 37.68
CA ALA A 59 16.64 12.96 37.44
C ALA A 59 16.38 13.72 36.11
N PRO A 60 15.46 13.25 35.24
CA PRO A 60 15.04 14.02 34.06
C PRO A 60 14.23 15.25 34.48
N GLN A 61 14.64 16.45 34.04
CA GLN A 61 13.87 17.68 34.25
C GLN A 61 12.62 17.71 33.35
N PRO A 62 11.45 18.15 33.84
CA PRO A 62 10.27 18.34 33.01
C PRO A 62 10.43 19.58 32.11
N SER A 63 10.31 19.38 30.79
CA SER A 63 10.27 20.46 29.80
C SER A 63 8.91 21.18 29.82
N GLN A 64 8.92 22.49 30.09
CA GLN A 64 7.79 23.39 29.84
C GLN A 64 7.82 23.90 28.38
N PRO A 65 6.66 24.26 27.79
CA PRO A 65 6.57 24.71 26.40
C PRO A 65 7.17 26.12 26.22
N ALA A 66 8.10 26.27 25.28
CA ALA A 66 8.83 27.51 25.04
C ALA A 66 7.99 28.56 24.28
N GLN A 67 7.91 29.76 24.86
CA GLN A 67 7.50 31.01 24.20
C GLN A 67 8.64 31.60 23.38
N ALA A 68 8.27 32.39 22.36
CA ALA A 68 9.11 32.89 21.28
C ALA A 68 9.98 34.13 21.63
N ALA A 69 11.02 34.29 20.80
CA ALA A 69 11.75 35.51 20.41
C ALA A 69 13.08 35.83 21.16
N PRO A 70 13.92 36.75 20.64
CA PRO A 70 14.88 36.53 19.53
C PRO A 70 16.31 37.03 19.88
N ASN A 71 17.32 36.72 19.06
CA ASN A 71 18.64 37.42 18.86
C ASN A 71 19.58 36.43 18.13
N GLY A 72 20.45 36.76 17.17
CA GLY A 72 21.23 37.96 16.92
C GLY A 72 22.73 37.60 16.94
N ILE A 73 23.34 37.41 15.75
CA ILE A 73 24.75 37.68 15.27
C ILE A 73 25.93 37.28 16.22
N GLY A 74 27.03 36.57 15.88
CA GLY A 74 27.79 36.34 14.64
C GLY A 74 29.12 35.54 14.88
N PRO A 75 30.12 35.52 13.96
CA PRO A 75 30.93 34.34 13.55
C PRO A 75 32.43 34.34 13.97
N PRO A 76 33.29 33.43 13.45
CA PRO A 76 34.45 33.92 12.66
C PRO A 76 35.02 33.00 11.53
N ASN A 77 35.94 33.62 10.75
CA ASN A 77 36.90 33.17 9.71
C ASN A 77 36.43 33.15 8.24
N GLY A 78 37.07 33.80 7.24
CA GLY A 78 38.27 34.65 7.15
C GLY A 78 38.73 34.84 5.67
N TYR A 79 38.67 36.09 5.17
CA TYR A 79 39.31 36.88 4.06
C TYR A 79 40.31 36.28 3.00
N PRO A 80 40.64 36.97 1.86
CA PRO A 80 40.40 38.39 1.52
C PRO A 80 39.86 38.77 0.10
N GLY A 81 39.42 40.04 -0.03
CA GLY A 81 39.00 40.74 -1.27
C GLY A 81 40.07 41.69 -1.86
N THR A 82 39.86 42.31 -3.03
CA THR A 82 39.32 43.69 -3.27
C THR A 82 39.67 44.10 -4.73
N PRO A 83 39.36 45.32 -5.26
CA PRO A 83 38.15 46.16 -5.20
C PRO A 83 37.75 46.82 -6.56
N ASN A 84 36.56 47.42 -6.61
CA ASN A 84 36.21 48.75 -7.20
C ASN A 84 34.87 48.76 -7.96
N GLY A 85 33.88 49.49 -7.41
CA GLY A 85 32.80 50.15 -8.18
C GLY A 85 33.29 51.49 -8.75
N PRO A 86 32.44 52.50 -9.06
CA PRO A 86 30.97 52.63 -8.94
C PRO A 86 30.34 53.02 -10.33
N THR A 87 29.08 53.40 -10.58
CA THR A 87 28.19 54.42 -9.97
C THR A 87 26.84 54.39 -10.72
N ALA A 88 25.74 54.71 -10.01
CA ALA A 88 24.59 55.61 -10.34
C ALA A 88 24.00 55.67 -11.78
N THR A 89 22.72 55.87 -12.11
CA THR A 89 21.40 56.16 -11.49
C THR A 89 20.36 56.20 -12.66
N PRO A 90 19.05 56.45 -12.44
CA PRO A 90 17.96 55.92 -13.26
C PRO A 90 17.27 56.94 -14.18
N SER A 91 16.39 56.48 -15.07
CA SER A 91 15.23 57.26 -15.57
C SER A 91 14.27 56.38 -16.36
N GLY A 92 12.97 56.49 -16.08
CA GLY A 92 11.89 55.71 -16.69
C GLY A 92 11.37 56.28 -18.03
N PRO A 93 10.05 56.38 -18.23
CA PRO A 93 9.27 55.53 -19.13
C PRO A 93 8.62 56.31 -20.30
N THR A 94 8.09 55.58 -21.31
CA THR A 94 6.98 55.92 -22.26
C THR A 94 7.12 54.97 -23.47
N GLY A 95 6.15 54.18 -23.90
CA GLY A 95 4.89 54.55 -24.57
C GLY A 95 4.80 53.78 -25.91
N PRO A 96 3.61 53.51 -26.48
CA PRO A 96 3.35 52.34 -27.35
C PRO A 96 3.20 52.66 -28.86
N GLY A 97 3.16 51.59 -29.68
CA GLY A 97 2.76 51.57 -31.11
C GLY A 97 3.92 51.25 -32.05
N THR A 98 3.82 50.57 -33.19
CA THR A 98 2.72 50.01 -34.01
C THR A 98 3.40 49.19 -35.11
N ILE A 99 2.70 48.20 -35.66
CA ILE A 99 3.08 47.35 -36.81
C ILE A 99 3.31 48.21 -38.08
N PRO A 100 4.17 47.77 -39.02
CA PRO A 100 3.62 47.33 -40.31
C PRO A 100 4.34 46.12 -40.94
N THR A 101 3.56 45.11 -41.33
CA THR A 101 3.80 44.28 -42.52
C THR A 101 3.49 45.11 -43.77
N PRO A 102 4.06 44.82 -44.97
CA PRO A 102 3.30 43.97 -45.88
C PRO A 102 4.10 43.11 -46.90
N ASN A 103 3.46 42.00 -47.26
CA ASN A 103 3.31 41.33 -48.57
C ASN A 103 4.51 40.98 -49.47
N GLY A 104 4.51 39.70 -49.88
CA GLY A 104 5.13 39.23 -51.12
C GLY A 104 5.05 37.70 -51.29
N THR A 105 3.99 37.23 -51.94
CA THR A 105 3.62 35.84 -52.25
C THR A 105 4.24 35.27 -53.55
N LEU A 106 4.36 33.94 -53.66
CA LEU A 106 3.99 33.03 -54.80
C LEU A 106 5.02 31.95 -55.24
N MET A 107 4.56 30.68 -55.22
CA MET A 107 4.73 29.58 -56.22
C MET A 107 6.10 28.85 -56.32
N THR A 108 6.29 27.57 -56.71
CA THR A 108 5.59 26.25 -56.64
C THR A 108 6.60 25.16 -57.13
N ASN A 109 6.46 23.92 -56.64
CA ASN A 109 6.73 22.58 -57.26
C ASN A 109 7.89 22.25 -58.24
N GLY A 110 8.49 21.06 -58.02
CA GLY A 110 9.18 20.23 -59.03
C GLY A 110 9.92 18.97 -58.50
N VAL A 111 9.24 17.86 -58.15
CA VAL A 111 9.20 16.46 -58.72
C VAL A 111 10.49 15.73 -59.24
N ASN A 112 10.84 14.61 -58.55
CA ASN A 112 11.16 13.19 -58.99
C ASN A 112 12.27 12.83 -60.03
N PRO A 113 12.64 11.54 -60.35
CA PRO A 113 12.21 10.18 -59.88
C PRO A 113 13.32 9.06 -59.79
N HIS A 114 12.95 7.83 -59.36
CA HIS A 114 13.26 6.45 -59.88
C HIS A 114 13.22 5.41 -58.73
N ALA A 115 12.47 4.30 -58.66
CA ALA A 115 11.95 3.23 -59.56
C ALA A 115 12.60 1.86 -59.19
N THR A 116 11.74 0.86 -58.91
CA THR A 116 11.95 -0.55 -58.46
C THR A 116 12.43 -1.50 -59.58
N PRO A 117 12.88 -2.77 -59.35
CA PRO A 117 11.99 -3.94 -59.15
C PRO A 117 12.49 -5.17 -58.32
N LEU A 118 11.54 -6.10 -58.09
CA LEU A 118 11.56 -7.48 -57.55
C LEU A 118 12.73 -8.42 -57.95
N GLN A 119 13.12 -9.36 -57.06
CA GLN A 119 13.25 -10.81 -57.38
C GLN A 119 13.58 -11.71 -56.17
N THR A 120 12.87 -12.84 -56.08
CA THR A 120 13.11 -14.03 -55.24
C THR A 120 14.22 -14.93 -55.82
N PRO A 121 14.79 -15.86 -55.04
CA PRO A 121 14.49 -17.28 -55.35
C PRO A 121 14.32 -18.20 -54.13
N LEU A 122 13.60 -19.30 -54.38
CA LEU A 122 13.39 -20.47 -53.52
C LEU A 122 14.70 -21.23 -53.23
N GLY A 123 14.78 -21.82 -52.03
CA GLY A 123 15.67 -22.94 -51.69
C GLY A 123 15.12 -23.71 -50.49
N ALA A 124 14.73 -24.96 -50.71
CA ALA A 124 14.04 -25.86 -49.79
C ALA A 124 14.90 -26.33 -48.60
N LEU A 125 14.26 -26.72 -47.49
CA LEU A 125 14.39 -28.07 -46.91
C LEU A 125 13.44 -28.29 -45.72
N GLN A 126 12.76 -29.44 -45.80
CA GLN A 126 11.89 -30.07 -44.82
C GLN A 126 12.59 -30.37 -43.48
N ASN A 127 11.91 -30.13 -42.35
CA ASN A 127 11.48 -31.19 -41.43
C ASN A 127 10.77 -30.63 -40.19
N ARG A 128 9.52 -31.07 -39.98
CA ARG A 128 8.68 -30.78 -38.82
C ARG A 128 8.42 -32.13 -38.12
N ALA A 129 8.72 -32.24 -36.83
CA ALA A 129 8.33 -33.39 -36.01
C ALA A 129 7.07 -33.06 -35.21
N ALA A 130 6.10 -33.98 -35.26
CA ALA A 130 4.78 -33.88 -34.64
C ALA A 130 4.73 -34.57 -33.26
N MET A 131 3.82 -34.09 -32.42
CA MET A 131 3.53 -34.56 -31.07
C MET A 131 2.77 -35.90 -31.07
N ALA A 132 3.07 -36.76 -30.09
CA ALA A 132 2.43 -38.05 -29.85
C ALA A 132 1.33 -37.97 -28.78
N THR A 133 0.27 -38.74 -28.99
CA THR A 133 -0.88 -39.00 -28.12
C THR A 133 -0.61 -40.16 -27.14
N PRO A 134 -1.35 -40.30 -26.02
CA PRO A 134 -1.37 -41.55 -25.25
C PRO A 134 -2.75 -42.27 -25.24
N VAL A 135 -2.68 -43.60 -25.25
CA VAL A 135 -3.76 -44.61 -25.09
C VAL A 135 -3.43 -45.46 -23.83
N PRO A 136 -4.40 -46.03 -23.08
CA PRO A 136 -4.18 -46.58 -21.73
C PRO A 136 -4.00 -48.12 -21.71
N PRO A 137 -3.69 -48.72 -20.53
CA PRO A 137 -4.05 -50.13 -20.30
C PRO A 137 -4.65 -50.48 -18.91
N THR A 138 -5.74 -51.26 -18.98
CA THR A 138 -6.17 -52.49 -18.25
C THR A 138 -5.57 -52.94 -16.89
N GLY A 139 -6.44 -53.37 -15.94
CA GLY A 139 -6.14 -54.19 -14.72
C GLY A 139 -5.94 -55.70 -15.01
N PRO A 140 -5.86 -56.68 -14.03
CA PRO A 140 -6.77 -56.94 -12.87
C PRO A 140 -6.04 -57.52 -11.58
N PRO A 141 -6.56 -58.47 -10.72
CA PRO A 141 -7.31 -58.26 -9.46
C PRO A 141 -6.83 -59.01 -8.16
N SER A 142 -7.51 -58.76 -7.02
CA SER A 142 -7.84 -59.67 -5.86
C SER A 142 -6.97 -59.76 -4.57
N ALA A 143 -7.67 -59.83 -3.42
CA ALA A 143 -7.28 -59.86 -1.97
C ALA A 143 -6.91 -61.29 -1.43
N PRO A 144 -6.82 -61.66 -0.10
CA PRO A 144 -7.08 -60.96 1.18
C PRO A 144 -6.18 -61.28 2.44
N SER A 145 -6.51 -60.62 3.57
CA SER A 145 -6.45 -61.06 4.99
C SER A 145 -5.12 -61.25 5.75
N SER A 146 -4.98 -60.60 6.91
CA SER A 146 -4.81 -61.24 8.25
C SER A 146 -4.43 -60.24 9.36
N ALA A 147 -4.52 -60.72 10.60
CA ALA A 147 -4.85 -60.01 11.84
C ALA A 147 -3.68 -59.41 12.64
N VAL A 148 -4.06 -58.63 13.67
CA VAL A 148 -3.28 -57.95 14.72
C VAL A 148 -2.47 -58.92 15.59
N PRO A 149 -1.29 -58.51 16.12
CA PRO A 149 -1.17 -58.37 17.58
C PRO A 149 -0.38 -57.13 18.05
N SER A 150 -0.28 -56.99 19.38
CA SER A 150 -0.23 -55.78 20.22
C SER A 150 1.13 -55.34 20.81
N ARG A 151 1.25 -54.02 21.08
CA ARG A 151 2.02 -53.33 22.17
C ARG A 151 3.56 -53.16 21.95
N PRO A 152 4.30 -52.13 22.49
CA PRO A 152 4.00 -51.07 23.48
C PRO A 152 4.25 -49.61 23.03
N THR A 153 3.69 -48.66 23.78
CA THR A 153 3.94 -47.21 23.69
C THR A 153 5.30 -46.80 24.30
N PRO A 154 6.06 -45.91 23.63
CA PRO A 154 7.04 -45.05 24.29
C PRO A 154 6.56 -43.59 24.33
N LYS A 155 6.62 -42.98 25.52
CA LYS A 155 6.46 -41.54 25.77
C LYS A 155 7.77 -40.78 25.43
N PRO A 156 7.76 -39.44 25.32
CA PRO A 156 8.14 -38.70 24.11
C PRO A 156 9.59 -38.23 24.08
N LYS A 157 10.16 -38.10 22.86
CA LYS A 157 11.29 -37.20 22.60
C LYS A 157 10.74 -35.90 22.01
N ALA A 158 11.02 -34.78 22.68
CA ALA A 158 10.74 -33.44 22.19
C ALA A 158 11.45 -33.23 20.86
N LYS A 159 10.68 -33.06 19.78
CA LYS A 159 11.18 -32.50 18.53
C LYS A 159 11.17 -30.98 18.69
N THR A 160 12.36 -30.38 18.70
CA THR A 160 12.53 -28.94 18.47
C THR A 160 12.07 -28.64 17.05
N SER A 161 10.80 -28.27 16.89
CA SER A 161 10.29 -27.62 15.70
C SER A 161 10.77 -26.17 15.72
N SER A 162 11.95 -25.91 15.18
CA SER A 162 12.34 -24.53 14.87
C SER A 162 11.55 -24.10 13.64
N SER A 163 10.34 -23.57 13.85
CA SER A 163 9.69 -22.74 12.83
C SER A 163 10.62 -21.58 12.55
N GLY A 164 11.20 -21.52 11.35
CA GLY A 164 12.04 -20.42 10.87
C GLY A 164 11.28 -19.11 10.65
N LEU A 165 10.17 -18.91 11.37
CA LEU A 165 9.37 -17.70 11.30
C LEU A 165 9.95 -16.67 12.28
N PRO A 166 10.08 -15.40 11.87
CA PRO A 166 10.52 -14.33 12.75
C PRO A 166 9.56 -14.19 13.94
N ALA A 167 10.10 -13.78 15.09
CA ALA A 167 9.32 -13.67 16.32
C ALA A 167 8.19 -12.63 16.16
N PRO A 168 6.95 -12.92 16.59
CA PRO A 168 5.80 -12.03 16.37
C PRO A 168 6.03 -10.62 16.92
N PRO A 169 5.63 -9.56 16.19
CA PRO A 169 5.51 -8.19 16.70
C PRO A 169 4.63 -8.11 17.94
N LEU A 170 4.84 -7.10 18.79
CA LEU A 170 4.07 -6.95 20.04
C LEU A 170 2.59 -6.66 19.78
N ASP A 171 2.24 -5.98 18.68
CA ASP A 171 0.85 -5.72 18.31
C ASP A 171 0.09 -7.02 17.98
N ASP A 172 0.74 -7.95 17.28
CA ASP A 172 0.19 -9.28 17.00
C ASP A 172 0.02 -10.12 18.27
N VAL A 173 0.92 -9.95 19.26
CA VAL A 173 0.80 -10.60 20.57
C VAL A 173 -0.42 -10.08 21.33
N HIS A 174 -0.76 -8.79 21.25
CA HIS A 174 -1.96 -8.28 21.90
C HIS A 174 -3.23 -8.67 21.14
N ALA A 175 -3.22 -8.65 19.81
CA ALA A 175 -4.36 -9.06 19.00
C ALA A 175 -4.69 -10.56 19.14
N ALA A 176 -3.69 -11.40 19.44
CA ALA A 176 -3.84 -12.85 19.58
C ALA A 176 -4.47 -13.30 20.91
N PHE A 177 -4.75 -12.40 21.85
CA PHE A 177 -5.27 -12.77 23.16
C PHE A 177 -6.44 -11.90 23.61
N VAL A 178 -7.50 -12.56 24.12
CA VAL A 178 -8.62 -11.89 24.78
C VAL A 178 -8.33 -11.77 26.27
N GLU A 179 -8.47 -10.56 26.82
CA GLU A 179 -8.27 -10.31 28.25
C GLU A 179 -9.59 -10.44 29.02
N PHE A 180 -9.56 -11.10 30.17
CA PHE A 180 -10.72 -11.25 31.04
C PHE A 180 -10.29 -11.43 32.51
N ARG A 181 -11.23 -11.24 33.44
CA ARG A 181 -11.05 -11.64 34.84
C ARG A 181 -11.64 -13.03 35.05
N ALA A 182 -10.82 -13.98 35.49
CA ALA A 182 -11.29 -15.34 35.75
C ALA A 182 -12.19 -15.42 36.99
N LYS A 183 -11.91 -14.59 38.00
CA LYS A 183 -12.76 -14.37 39.18
C LYS A 183 -12.85 -12.89 39.50
N GLU A 184 -13.96 -12.48 40.10
CA GLU A 184 -14.23 -11.08 40.46
C GLU A 184 -13.19 -10.51 41.45
N GLU A 185 -12.65 -11.40 42.29
CA GLU A 185 -11.66 -11.15 43.33
C GLU A 185 -10.20 -11.12 42.82
N ASP A 186 -9.94 -11.54 41.58
CA ASP A 186 -8.58 -11.67 41.07
C ASP A 186 -7.94 -10.29 40.82
N LYS A 187 -6.77 -10.09 41.44
CA LYS A 187 -5.98 -8.85 41.30
C LYS A 187 -5.30 -8.72 39.93
N CYS A 188 -5.22 -9.80 39.16
CA CYS A 188 -4.53 -9.85 37.87
C CYS A 188 -5.49 -10.29 36.75
N LEU A 189 -5.30 -9.71 35.56
CA LEU A 189 -6.03 -10.11 34.36
C LEU A 189 -5.51 -11.47 33.85
N SER A 190 -6.42 -12.30 33.38
CA SER A 190 -6.13 -13.51 32.61
C SER A 190 -6.26 -13.19 31.12
N VAL A 191 -5.53 -13.92 30.30
CA VAL A 191 -5.53 -13.80 28.85
C VAL A 191 -5.78 -15.17 28.24
N GLN A 192 -6.68 -15.24 27.26
CA GLN A 192 -6.97 -16.44 26.49
C GLN A 192 -6.43 -16.28 25.08
N CYS A 193 -5.59 -17.22 24.62
CA CYS A 193 -5.15 -17.25 23.22
C CYS A 193 -6.33 -17.55 22.31
N ILE A 194 -6.61 -16.70 21.32
CA ILE A 194 -7.77 -16.87 20.42
C ILE A 194 -7.64 -18.09 19.50
N TYR A 195 -6.42 -18.60 19.30
CA TYR A 195 -6.15 -19.68 18.35
C TYR A 195 -6.26 -21.06 18.99
N CYS A 196 -5.71 -21.27 20.19
CA CYS A 196 -5.75 -22.55 20.88
C CYS A 196 -6.62 -22.56 22.14
N GLN A 197 -7.24 -21.43 22.47
CA GLN A 197 -8.12 -21.24 23.62
C GLN A 197 -7.46 -21.45 25.00
N GLN A 198 -6.13 -21.56 25.08
CA GLN A 198 -5.42 -21.69 26.35
C GLN A 198 -5.46 -20.39 27.16
N VAL A 199 -5.86 -20.50 28.43
CA VAL A 199 -5.87 -19.40 29.40
C VAL A 199 -4.55 -19.34 30.16
N ARG A 200 -3.98 -18.14 30.26
CA ARG A 200 -2.75 -17.85 31.02
C ARG A 200 -2.92 -16.53 31.78
N ALA A 201 -2.07 -16.30 32.79
CA ALA A 201 -1.98 -14.97 33.41
C ALA A 201 -1.44 -13.94 32.40
N LYS A 202 -1.95 -12.70 32.44
CA LYS A 202 -1.50 -11.61 31.56
C LYS A 202 -0.01 -11.32 31.80
N ASN A 203 0.82 -11.68 30.83
CA ASN A 203 2.26 -11.42 30.83
C ASN A 203 2.77 -11.48 29.39
N THR A 204 3.16 -10.33 28.84
CA THR A 204 3.50 -10.18 27.42
C THR A 204 4.65 -11.10 26.99
N SER A 205 5.65 -11.31 27.85
CA SER A 205 6.77 -12.23 27.55
C SER A 205 6.30 -13.69 27.43
N ARG A 206 5.43 -14.15 28.34
CA ARG A 206 4.85 -15.51 28.27
C ARG A 206 3.85 -15.66 27.13
N GLN A 207 3.10 -14.62 26.80
CA GLN A 207 2.18 -14.61 25.65
C GLN A 207 2.96 -14.76 24.35
N ARG A 208 4.08 -14.04 24.20
CA ARG A 208 4.98 -14.19 23.05
C ARG A 208 5.58 -15.59 22.96
N GLN A 209 6.06 -16.14 24.08
CA GLN A 209 6.56 -17.52 24.12
C GLN A 209 5.47 -18.53 23.74
N HIS A 210 4.24 -18.33 24.21
CA HIS A 210 3.12 -19.19 23.86
C HIS A 210 2.83 -19.19 22.36
N LEU A 211 2.85 -18.04 21.68
CA LEU A 211 2.62 -17.97 20.23
C LEU A 211 3.71 -18.68 19.43
N LEU A 212 4.96 -18.65 19.89
CA LEU A 212 6.06 -19.39 19.25
C LEU A 212 5.89 -20.92 19.32
N GLU A 213 5.10 -21.42 20.27
CA GLU A 213 4.88 -22.86 20.49
C GLU A 213 3.45 -23.31 20.14
N CYS A 214 2.52 -22.38 19.90
CA CYS A 214 1.11 -22.66 19.67
C CYS A 214 0.89 -23.25 18.26
N PRO A 215 0.56 -24.56 18.13
CA PRO A 215 0.48 -25.21 16.82
C PRO A 215 -0.60 -24.59 15.93
N THR A 216 -1.74 -24.21 16.52
CA THR A 216 -2.85 -23.59 15.79
C THR A 216 -2.47 -22.21 15.25
N TYR A 217 -1.82 -21.38 16.07
CA TYR A 217 -1.33 -20.07 15.63
C TYR A 217 -0.30 -20.21 14.51
N LEU A 218 0.66 -21.12 14.68
CA LEU A 218 1.69 -21.36 13.67
C LEU A 218 1.11 -21.89 12.36
N SER A 219 0.03 -22.69 12.39
CA SER A 219 -0.67 -23.12 11.19
C SER A 219 -1.34 -21.95 10.48
N VAL A 220 -2.11 -21.13 11.21
CA VAL A 220 -2.77 -19.94 10.66
C VAL A 220 -1.76 -18.95 10.08
N MET A 221 -0.59 -18.79 10.71
CA MET A 221 0.48 -17.93 10.20
C MET A 221 1.21 -18.52 8.98
N LYS A 222 1.23 -19.84 8.81
CA LYS A 222 1.71 -20.45 7.56
C LYS A 222 0.72 -20.20 6.42
N ASP A 223 -0.58 -20.26 6.71
CA ASP A 223 -1.64 -20.02 5.73
C ASP A 223 -1.83 -18.53 5.41
N SER A 224 -1.32 -17.62 6.27
CA SER A 224 -1.38 -16.18 6.04
C SER A 224 -0.35 -15.66 5.02
N ILE A 225 0.64 -16.47 4.65
CA ILE A 225 1.57 -16.16 3.56
C ILE A 225 0.77 -16.24 2.25
N PRO A 226 0.59 -15.13 1.50
CA PRO A 226 -0.24 -15.14 0.28
C PRO A 226 0.21 -16.18 -0.75
N ALA A 227 1.52 -16.43 -0.84
CA ALA A 227 2.10 -17.45 -1.73
C ALA A 227 1.62 -18.88 -1.44
N ASN A 228 1.21 -19.18 -0.19
CA ASN A 228 0.69 -20.50 0.18
C ASN A 228 -0.78 -20.69 -0.21
N ASN A 229 -1.51 -19.61 -0.49
CA ASN A 229 -2.89 -19.64 -0.99
C ASN A 229 -2.98 -19.74 -2.52
N LEU A 230 -1.84 -19.84 -3.21
CA LEU A 230 -1.81 -20.06 -4.65
C LEU A 230 -2.20 -21.50 -4.98
N LEU A 231 -2.90 -21.68 -6.11
CA LEU A 231 -3.27 -23.01 -6.62
C LEU A 231 -2.04 -23.90 -6.85
N HIS A 232 -0.92 -23.29 -7.21
CA HIS A 232 0.38 -23.95 -7.37
C HIS A 232 1.35 -23.41 -6.32
N THR A 233 1.92 -24.31 -5.53
CA THR A 233 2.80 -23.97 -4.40
C THR A 233 4.27 -24.17 -4.74
N PHE A 234 5.13 -23.41 -4.07
CA PHE A 234 6.57 -23.56 -4.19
C PHE A 234 7.06 -24.89 -3.57
N PRO A 235 8.18 -25.46 -4.05
CA PRO A 235 8.79 -26.64 -3.46
C PRO A 235 9.07 -26.47 -1.96
N GLU A 236 9.05 -27.59 -1.24
CA GLU A 236 9.40 -27.59 0.19
C GLU A 236 10.89 -27.22 0.36
N GLY A 237 11.17 -26.25 1.24
CA GLY A 237 12.52 -25.72 1.45
C GLY A 237 12.88 -24.48 0.62
N ASP A 238 12.05 -24.07 -0.33
CA ASP A 238 12.27 -22.81 -1.07
C ASP A 238 11.94 -21.59 -0.19
N VAL A 239 12.83 -20.59 -0.22
CA VAL A 239 12.62 -19.31 0.48
C VAL A 239 11.34 -18.62 -0.02
N ALA A 240 11.01 -18.73 -1.30
CA ALA A 240 9.78 -18.15 -1.87
C ALA A 240 8.49 -18.71 -1.23
N ARG A 241 8.54 -19.93 -0.67
CA ARG A 241 7.42 -20.55 0.05
C ARG A 241 7.19 -19.97 1.44
N SER A 242 8.25 -19.48 2.07
CA SER A 242 8.25 -19.13 3.50
C SER A 242 8.49 -17.64 3.77
N LEU A 243 9.01 -16.91 2.80
CA LEU A 243 9.23 -15.47 2.89
C LEU A 243 7.88 -14.74 2.91
N GLN A 244 7.58 -14.12 4.03
CA GLN A 244 6.43 -13.25 4.16
C GLN A 244 6.76 -11.89 3.56
N ILE A 245 6.06 -11.56 2.47
CA ILE A 245 6.10 -10.23 1.86
C ILE A 245 4.87 -9.47 2.36
N PRO A 246 5.02 -8.20 2.80
CA PRO A 246 3.88 -7.37 3.18
C PRO A 246 2.86 -7.31 2.04
N ALA A 247 1.61 -7.70 2.33
CA ALA A 247 0.54 -7.58 1.37
C ALA A 247 0.16 -6.09 1.21
N PRO A 248 0.05 -5.57 -0.02
CA PRO A 248 -0.36 -4.19 -0.21
C PRO A 248 -1.80 -3.99 0.28
N SER A 249 -2.07 -2.83 0.84
CA SER A 249 -3.43 -2.44 1.24
C SER A 249 -3.98 -1.35 0.34
N LEU A 250 -5.32 -1.25 0.26
CA LEU A 250 -6.01 -0.24 -0.53
C LEU A 250 -6.78 0.70 0.39
N GLU A 251 -6.51 2.00 0.28
CA GLU A 251 -7.19 3.04 1.06
C GLU A 251 -7.86 4.04 0.11
N LEU A 252 -9.15 4.34 0.31
CA LEU A 252 -9.84 5.34 -0.51
C LEU A 252 -9.16 6.69 -0.33
N ASP A 253 -8.67 7.25 -1.44
CA ASP A 253 -7.86 8.47 -1.41
C ASP A 253 -8.58 9.65 -2.05
N PHE A 254 -9.24 9.43 -3.18
CA PHE A 254 -10.05 10.46 -3.85
C PHE A 254 -11.12 9.86 -4.77
N ARG A 255 -12.16 10.66 -5.01
CA ARG A 255 -13.23 10.38 -5.98
C ARG A 255 -13.19 11.42 -7.10
N MET A 256 -13.45 10.99 -8.33
CA MET A 256 -13.60 11.87 -9.48
C MET A 256 -14.88 11.56 -10.26
N SER A 257 -15.41 12.60 -10.89
CA SER A 257 -16.51 12.57 -11.85
C SER A 257 -16.01 13.26 -13.11
N ILE A 258 -15.96 12.51 -14.22
CA ILE A 258 -15.47 12.99 -15.52
C ILE A 258 -16.63 13.01 -16.49
N LYS A 259 -16.89 14.18 -17.08
CA LYS A 259 -17.86 14.37 -18.16
C LYS A 259 -17.17 14.20 -19.51
N MET A 260 -17.80 13.44 -20.41
CA MET A 260 -17.24 13.08 -21.70
C MET A 260 -18.15 13.50 -22.86
N ASN A 261 -17.51 13.81 -23.99
CA ASN A 261 -18.21 13.96 -25.26
C ASN A 261 -18.73 12.61 -25.77
N PRO A 262 -19.68 12.62 -26.72
CA PRO A 262 -20.03 11.42 -27.47
C PRO A 262 -18.79 10.76 -28.07
N LYS A 263 -18.78 9.43 -28.06
CA LYS A 263 -17.70 8.64 -28.61
C LYS A 263 -17.58 8.83 -30.13
N VAL A 264 -16.34 8.92 -30.60
CA VAL A 264 -16.02 8.88 -32.03
C VAL A 264 -15.54 7.47 -32.35
N SER A 265 -16.28 6.76 -33.20
CA SER A 265 -15.88 5.44 -33.69
C SER A 265 -14.81 5.59 -34.77
N VAL A 266 -13.61 5.10 -34.48
CA VAL A 266 -12.50 5.06 -35.45
C VAL A 266 -12.66 3.85 -36.37
N GLY A 267 -13.31 2.79 -35.88
CA GLY A 267 -13.61 1.57 -36.62
C GLY A 267 -12.79 0.35 -36.19
N PRO A 268 -12.89 -0.76 -36.93
CA PRO A 268 -12.23 -2.01 -36.57
C PRO A 268 -10.71 -1.91 -36.71
N SER A 269 -10.00 -2.28 -35.66
CA SER A 269 -8.55 -2.47 -35.62
C SER A 269 -8.21 -3.95 -35.38
N VAL A 270 -6.93 -4.31 -35.45
CA VAL A 270 -6.45 -5.68 -35.20
C VAL A 270 -6.79 -6.19 -33.78
N TRP A 271 -7.06 -5.30 -32.82
CA TRP A 271 -7.39 -5.65 -31.43
C TRP A 271 -8.89 -5.55 -31.10
N GLY A 272 -9.72 -5.01 -32.00
CA GLY A 272 -11.13 -4.74 -31.74
C GLY A 272 -11.60 -3.40 -32.31
N GLN A 273 -12.83 -2.99 -31.97
CA GLN A 273 -13.36 -1.67 -32.36
C GLN A 273 -12.63 -0.58 -31.58
N ARG A 274 -12.04 0.37 -32.31
CA ARG A 274 -11.32 1.49 -31.73
C ARG A 274 -12.28 2.66 -31.54
N GLU A 275 -12.39 3.15 -30.31
CA GLU A 275 -13.21 4.31 -29.97
C GLU A 275 -12.35 5.41 -29.34
N TRP A 276 -12.70 6.66 -29.64
CA TRP A 276 -12.07 7.84 -29.10
C TRP A 276 -13.09 8.65 -28.30
N VAL A 277 -12.75 9.01 -27.07
CA VAL A 277 -13.60 9.78 -26.18
C VAL A 277 -12.82 10.98 -25.66
N SER A 278 -13.40 12.17 -25.74
CA SER A 278 -12.77 13.40 -25.25
C SER A 278 -13.48 13.91 -24.01
N PHE A 279 -12.74 14.50 -23.08
CA PHE A 279 -13.26 14.97 -21.80
C PHE A 279 -13.66 16.44 -21.91
N ILE A 280 -14.91 16.71 -21.51
CA ILE A 280 -15.46 18.06 -21.41
C ILE A 280 -14.94 18.75 -20.15
N GLY A 281 -14.66 17.96 -19.12
CA GLY A 281 -14.16 18.39 -17.83
C GLY A 281 -14.70 17.49 -16.73
N GLY A 282 -14.76 18.00 -15.52
CA GLY A 282 -15.19 17.19 -14.38
C GLY A 282 -14.74 17.80 -13.07
N GLN A 283 -14.94 17.05 -12.00
CA GLN A 283 -14.57 17.45 -10.65
C GLN A 283 -13.98 16.27 -9.89
N TRP A 284 -13.10 16.55 -8.95
CA TRP A 284 -12.51 15.56 -8.08
C TRP A 284 -12.34 16.11 -6.66
N ALA A 285 -12.41 15.22 -5.69
CA ALA A 285 -12.22 15.54 -4.28
C ALA A 285 -11.54 14.36 -3.57
N GLY A 286 -10.53 14.67 -2.78
CA GLY A 286 -9.70 13.69 -2.11
C GLY A 286 -9.10 14.18 -0.80
N ARG A 287 -8.34 13.31 -0.16
CA ARG A 287 -7.68 13.58 1.12
C ARG A 287 -6.57 14.63 1.01
N TRP A 288 -5.97 14.75 -0.17
CA TRP A 288 -4.87 15.66 -0.45
C TRP A 288 -5.28 16.93 -1.22
N GLY A 289 -6.55 17.06 -1.61
CA GLY A 289 -7.00 18.23 -2.34
C GLY A 289 -8.35 18.06 -3.02
N LYS A 290 -8.74 19.06 -3.78
CA LYS A 290 -9.92 19.04 -4.64
C LYS A 290 -9.71 19.96 -5.83
N GLY A 291 -10.54 19.80 -6.85
CA GLY A 291 -10.57 20.70 -7.98
C GLY A 291 -11.29 20.15 -9.18
N ILE A 292 -10.83 20.54 -10.36
CA ILE A 292 -11.48 20.22 -11.63
C ILE A 292 -10.62 19.34 -12.51
N VAL A 293 -11.28 18.60 -13.39
CA VAL A 293 -10.64 17.93 -14.54
C VAL A 293 -10.66 18.94 -15.68
N LEU A 294 -9.49 19.25 -16.25
CA LEU A 294 -9.41 20.20 -17.34
C LEU A 294 -10.04 19.64 -18.63
N PRO A 295 -10.73 20.47 -19.43
CA PRO A 295 -11.14 20.10 -20.78
C PRO A 295 -9.94 19.73 -21.65
N GLY A 296 -10.13 18.79 -22.58
CA GLY A 296 -9.09 18.38 -23.54
C GLY A 296 -8.37 17.08 -23.19
N GLY A 297 -8.68 16.47 -22.04
CA GLY A 297 -8.33 15.08 -21.77
C GLY A 297 -8.95 14.11 -22.78
N GLN A 298 -8.34 12.94 -22.94
CA GLN A 298 -8.81 11.93 -23.89
C GLN A 298 -8.74 10.53 -23.30
N ASP A 299 -9.61 9.64 -23.78
CA ASP A 299 -9.59 8.21 -23.54
C ASP A 299 -9.66 7.47 -24.88
N THR A 300 -8.71 6.57 -25.08
CA THR A 300 -8.63 5.73 -26.28
C THR A 300 -9.00 4.30 -25.91
N GLN A 301 -10.13 3.83 -26.44
CA GLN A 301 -10.73 2.57 -26.04
C GLN A 301 -10.59 1.52 -27.13
N ILE A 302 -10.46 0.25 -26.74
CA ILE A 302 -10.51 -0.91 -27.63
C ILE A 302 -11.61 -1.83 -27.10
N VAL A 303 -12.69 -1.94 -27.85
CA VAL A 303 -13.83 -2.81 -27.53
C VAL A 303 -13.64 -4.14 -28.27
N THR A 304 -13.52 -5.23 -27.53
CA THR A 304 -13.38 -6.58 -28.09
C THR A 304 -14.73 -7.11 -28.58
N LYS A 305 -14.72 -8.28 -29.24
CA LYS A 305 -15.96 -8.94 -29.72
C LYS A 305 -16.93 -9.33 -28.59
N ASP A 306 -16.41 -9.48 -27.39
CA ASP A 306 -17.17 -9.84 -26.18
C ASP A 306 -17.60 -8.61 -25.37
N SER A 307 -17.54 -7.42 -25.98
CA SER A 307 -17.87 -6.12 -25.37
C SER A 307 -16.95 -5.70 -24.20
N THR A 308 -15.92 -6.49 -23.90
CA THR A 308 -14.87 -6.10 -22.97
C THR A 308 -14.10 -4.92 -23.54
N THR A 309 -13.85 -3.90 -22.73
CA THR A 309 -13.23 -2.65 -23.20
C THR A 309 -11.94 -2.40 -22.47
N ASN A 310 -10.82 -2.34 -23.19
CA ASN A 310 -9.58 -1.77 -22.70
C ASN A 310 -9.64 -0.25 -22.89
N LEU A 311 -9.16 0.50 -21.91
CA LEU A 311 -9.18 1.96 -21.92
C LEU A 311 -7.84 2.53 -21.49
N ARG A 312 -7.47 3.65 -22.10
CA ARG A 312 -6.22 4.36 -21.87
C ARG A 312 -6.49 5.85 -21.96
N ALA A 313 -6.52 6.51 -20.81
CA ALA A 313 -6.81 7.94 -20.75
C ALA A 313 -5.60 8.77 -20.29
N SER A 314 -5.56 10.00 -20.77
CA SER A 314 -4.58 11.03 -20.39
C SER A 314 -5.30 12.37 -20.25
N TYR A 315 -5.17 12.99 -19.09
CA TYR A 315 -5.85 14.24 -18.76
C TYR A 315 -5.11 15.00 -17.66
N ILE A 316 -5.56 16.22 -17.35
CA ILE A 316 -4.94 17.08 -16.34
C ILE A 316 -5.97 17.41 -15.28
N LEU A 317 -5.58 17.29 -14.02
CA LEU A 317 -6.30 17.84 -12.87
C LEU A 317 -5.73 19.22 -12.54
N GLN A 318 -6.61 20.14 -12.20
CA GLN A 318 -6.27 21.45 -11.64
C GLN A 318 -6.79 21.51 -10.20
N THR A 319 -5.94 21.91 -9.25
CA THR A 319 -6.34 22.12 -7.85
C THR A 319 -7.02 23.48 -7.66
N VAL A 320 -7.73 23.66 -6.55
CA VAL A 320 -8.39 24.93 -6.19
C VAL A 320 -7.47 25.92 -5.47
N ASP A 321 -6.20 25.59 -5.27
CA ASP A 321 -5.25 26.45 -4.56
C ASP A 321 -4.88 27.69 -5.39
N GLU A 322 -4.24 28.65 -4.73
CA GLU A 322 -3.72 29.87 -5.37
C GLU A 322 -2.19 29.96 -5.12
N PRO A 323 -1.34 29.85 -6.15
CA PRO A 323 -1.68 29.49 -7.53
C PRO A 323 -2.12 28.01 -7.64
N PRO A 324 -2.88 27.64 -8.68
CA PRO A 324 -3.33 26.27 -8.87
C PRO A 324 -2.17 25.36 -9.26
N ALA A 325 -2.18 24.14 -8.73
CA ALA A 325 -1.29 23.08 -9.19
C ALA A 325 -1.93 22.31 -10.36
N PHE A 326 -1.10 21.86 -11.29
CA PHE A 326 -1.52 21.02 -12.42
C PHE A 326 -0.90 19.64 -12.30
N ILE A 327 -1.72 18.61 -12.42
CA ILE A 327 -1.33 17.21 -12.23
C ILE A 327 -1.77 16.43 -13.47
N ILE A 328 -0.81 15.90 -14.22
CA ILE A 328 -1.07 14.99 -15.34
C ILE A 328 -1.48 13.64 -14.74
N VAL A 329 -2.58 13.10 -15.23
CA VAL A 329 -3.06 11.77 -14.84
C VAL A 329 -3.09 10.88 -16.07
N ARG A 330 -2.50 9.69 -15.93
CA ARG A 330 -2.59 8.62 -16.91
C ARG A 330 -3.33 7.46 -16.27
N THR A 331 -4.31 6.93 -17.00
CA THR A 331 -5.05 5.76 -16.55
C THR A 331 -5.04 4.68 -17.60
N GLU A 332 -4.90 3.44 -17.16
CA GLU A 332 -5.07 2.26 -18.00
C GLU A 332 -5.94 1.25 -17.27
N GLY A 333 -6.85 0.59 -17.98
CA GLY A 333 -7.71 -0.37 -17.33
C GLY A 333 -8.63 -1.14 -18.24
N TRP A 334 -9.56 -1.82 -17.58
CA TRP A 334 -10.50 -2.71 -18.22
C TRP A 334 -11.89 -2.54 -17.65
N LEU A 335 -12.86 -2.55 -18.56
CA LEU A 335 -14.26 -2.78 -18.31
C LEU A 335 -14.58 -4.21 -18.76
N THR A 336 -14.90 -5.08 -17.80
CA THR A 336 -15.16 -6.52 -18.00
C THR A 336 -16.48 -6.92 -17.33
N GLY A 337 -17.12 -7.96 -17.86
CA GLY A 337 -18.44 -8.39 -17.41
C GLY A 337 -19.11 -9.30 -18.43
N ALA A 338 -20.34 -9.71 -18.15
CA ALA A 338 -21.16 -10.43 -19.13
C ALA A 338 -21.49 -9.52 -20.31
N LYS A 339 -21.48 -10.08 -21.53
CA LYS A 339 -21.63 -9.30 -22.77
C LYS A 339 -22.90 -8.45 -22.80
N ASP A 340 -24.03 -9.02 -22.40
CA ASP A 340 -25.34 -8.36 -22.34
C ASP A 340 -25.39 -7.20 -21.33
N VAL A 341 -24.64 -7.31 -20.24
CA VAL A 341 -24.46 -6.22 -19.27
C VAL A 341 -23.60 -5.13 -19.87
N LEU A 342 -22.47 -5.48 -20.48
CA LEU A 342 -21.54 -4.50 -21.06
C LEU A 342 -22.15 -3.70 -22.21
N GLU A 343 -22.97 -4.34 -23.06
CA GLU A 343 -23.70 -3.65 -24.13
C GLU A 343 -24.61 -2.54 -23.56
N LYS A 344 -25.30 -2.81 -22.43
CA LYS A 344 -26.11 -1.80 -21.73
C LYS A 344 -25.27 -0.70 -21.08
N VAL A 345 -24.09 -1.04 -20.57
CA VAL A 345 -23.16 -0.06 -19.96
C VAL A 345 -22.56 0.87 -21.01
N ILE A 346 -22.27 0.36 -22.21
CA ILE A 346 -21.67 1.13 -23.31
C ILE A 346 -22.71 2.07 -23.94
N ASP A 347 -23.99 1.72 -23.94
CA ASP A 347 -25.08 2.58 -24.37
C ASP A 347 -25.37 3.67 -23.33
N ALA A 348 -25.15 4.94 -23.71
CA ALA A 348 -25.35 6.09 -22.83
C ALA A 348 -26.80 6.24 -22.34
N ASN A 349 -27.80 5.73 -23.05
CA ASN A 349 -29.19 5.82 -22.63
C ASN A 349 -29.58 4.77 -21.59
N MET A 350 -28.80 3.67 -21.52
CA MET A 350 -29.10 2.51 -20.67
C MET A 350 -28.14 2.40 -19.48
N ALA A 351 -26.96 3.02 -19.56
CA ALA A 351 -25.90 2.92 -18.56
C ALA A 351 -26.38 3.25 -17.13
N ASP A 352 -27.25 4.24 -16.97
CA ASP A 352 -27.74 4.72 -15.67
C ASP A 352 -28.57 3.66 -14.91
N GLY A 353 -29.21 2.75 -15.65
CA GLY A 353 -30.01 1.67 -15.08
C GLY A 353 -29.20 0.42 -14.70
N VAL A 354 -27.92 0.36 -15.06
CA VAL A 354 -27.09 -0.83 -14.80
C VAL A 354 -26.42 -0.73 -13.43
N ASN A 355 -26.66 -1.72 -12.57
CA ASN A 355 -25.99 -1.81 -11.27
C ASN A 355 -24.45 -1.91 -11.47
N PRO A 356 -23.64 -0.98 -10.92
CA PRO A 356 -22.18 -1.03 -11.01
C PRO A 356 -21.54 -2.31 -10.46
N GLY A 357 -22.21 -3.03 -9.56
CA GLY A 357 -21.75 -4.31 -9.03
C GLY A 357 -21.88 -5.49 -10.00
N SER A 358 -22.60 -5.32 -11.13
CA SER A 358 -22.80 -6.37 -12.14
C SER A 358 -21.65 -6.49 -13.16
N TYR A 359 -20.73 -5.53 -13.16
CA TYR A 359 -19.55 -5.49 -14.02
C TYR A 359 -18.32 -5.02 -13.24
N LYS A 360 -17.14 -5.18 -13.82
CA LYS A 360 -15.87 -4.75 -13.24
C LYS A 360 -15.27 -3.68 -14.12
N TYR A 361 -15.38 -2.43 -13.67
CA TYR A 361 -14.62 -1.31 -14.23
C TYR A 361 -13.46 -1.02 -13.28
N ARG A 362 -12.24 -1.40 -13.70
CA ARG A 362 -11.02 -1.30 -12.90
C ARG A 362 -9.92 -0.63 -13.71
N VAL A 363 -9.27 0.35 -13.10
CA VAL A 363 -8.20 1.12 -13.73
C VAL A 363 -7.01 1.22 -12.78
N ASN A 364 -5.80 1.31 -13.30
CA ASN A 364 -4.67 1.85 -12.56
C ASN A 364 -4.53 3.32 -12.92
N LEU A 365 -4.00 4.12 -11.99
CA LEU A 365 -3.70 5.52 -12.20
C LEU A 365 -2.27 5.81 -11.79
N SER A 366 -1.59 6.61 -12.60
CA SER A 366 -0.34 7.28 -12.24
C SER A 366 -0.47 8.79 -12.43
N MET A 367 0.25 9.54 -11.62
CA MET A 367 0.22 11.00 -11.60
C MET A 367 1.60 11.59 -11.77
N GLU A 368 1.66 12.76 -12.39
CA GLU A 368 2.89 13.53 -12.56
C GLU A 368 2.60 15.02 -12.38
N THR A 369 3.40 15.68 -11.56
CA THR A 369 3.34 17.13 -11.34
C THR A 369 4.72 17.69 -11.03
N GLY A 370 4.94 18.94 -11.45
CA GLY A 370 6.12 19.73 -11.11
C GLY A 370 5.91 20.64 -9.89
N ASP A 371 4.71 20.65 -9.30
CA ASP A 371 4.41 21.49 -8.13
C ASP A 371 4.94 20.85 -6.85
N GLU A 372 5.82 21.57 -6.13
CA GLU A 372 6.49 21.08 -4.91
C GLU A 372 5.51 20.56 -3.85
N ARG A 373 4.32 21.18 -3.73
CA ARG A 373 3.28 20.82 -2.75
C ARG A 373 2.70 19.41 -3.01
N TYR A 374 2.78 18.94 -4.26
CA TYR A 374 2.17 17.71 -4.73
C TYR A 374 3.17 16.68 -5.26
N THR A 375 4.47 16.94 -5.12
CA THR A 375 5.55 16.03 -5.57
C THR A 375 5.42 14.59 -5.06
N PHE A 376 4.85 14.40 -3.87
CA PHE A 376 4.59 13.07 -3.32
C PHE A 376 3.67 12.22 -4.21
N LEU A 377 2.79 12.82 -5.03
CA LEU A 377 1.92 12.10 -5.95
C LEU A 377 2.70 11.36 -7.04
N ASN A 378 3.88 11.85 -7.42
CA ASN A 378 4.70 11.28 -8.49
C ASN A 378 5.21 9.86 -8.16
N THR A 379 5.25 9.51 -6.86
CA THR A 379 5.78 8.23 -6.37
C THR A 379 4.69 7.28 -5.86
N LEU A 380 3.42 7.67 -5.99
CA LEU A 380 2.28 6.87 -5.53
C LEU A 380 1.62 6.12 -6.70
N MET A 381 0.86 5.09 -6.34
CA MET A 381 0.06 4.31 -7.26
C MET A 381 -1.37 4.17 -6.74
N TRP A 382 -2.33 4.16 -7.67
CA TRP A 382 -3.74 3.98 -7.34
C TRP A 382 -4.39 2.93 -8.21
N ILE A 383 -5.38 2.26 -7.62
CA ILE A 383 -6.34 1.41 -8.32
C ILE A 383 -7.71 2.07 -8.22
N GLY A 384 -8.34 2.32 -9.35
CA GLY A 384 -9.67 2.90 -9.48
C GLY A 384 -10.76 1.85 -9.65
N SER A 385 -11.89 2.06 -8.99
CA SER A 385 -13.16 1.37 -9.23
C SER A 385 -14.13 2.35 -9.87
N GLY A 386 -14.58 2.04 -11.10
CA GLY A 386 -15.42 2.93 -11.89
C GLY A 386 -16.87 2.51 -12.00
N CYS A 387 -17.72 3.45 -12.38
CA CYS A 387 -19.01 3.18 -13.00
C CYS A 387 -19.27 4.20 -14.12
N ARG A 388 -20.06 3.80 -15.11
CA ARG A 388 -20.50 4.66 -16.21
C ARG A 388 -21.93 5.12 -15.96
N ARG A 389 -22.20 6.40 -16.22
CA ARG A 389 -23.50 7.04 -16.07
C ARG A 389 -23.72 8.01 -17.24
N GLY A 390 -24.43 7.59 -18.26
CA GLY A 390 -24.61 8.34 -19.51
C GLY A 390 -23.28 8.83 -20.11
N HIS A 391 -23.14 10.16 -20.18
CA HIS A 391 -21.93 10.85 -20.63
C HIS A 391 -20.97 11.23 -19.48
N GLU A 392 -21.00 10.46 -18.41
CA GLU A 392 -20.18 10.65 -17.22
C GLU A 392 -19.58 9.33 -16.75
N VAL A 393 -18.37 9.38 -16.20
CA VAL A 393 -17.75 8.26 -15.50
C VAL A 393 -17.35 8.73 -14.11
N ILE A 394 -17.67 7.91 -13.11
CA ILE A 394 -17.29 8.16 -11.72
C ILE A 394 -16.27 7.11 -11.31
N PHE A 395 -15.17 7.53 -10.69
CA PHE A 395 -14.17 6.64 -10.13
C PHE A 395 -13.94 6.93 -8.66
N ASP A 396 -13.88 5.86 -7.87
CA ASP A 396 -13.21 5.82 -6.57
C ASP A 396 -11.79 5.33 -6.76
N SER A 397 -10.82 6.16 -6.41
CA SER A 397 -9.40 5.85 -6.52
C SER A 397 -8.83 5.48 -5.15
N PHE A 398 -8.29 4.28 -5.06
CA PHE A 398 -7.71 3.71 -3.85
C PHE A 398 -6.19 3.73 -3.97
N ARG A 399 -5.51 4.37 -3.02
CA ARG A 399 -4.05 4.38 -2.94
C ARG A 399 -3.55 3.01 -2.49
N VAL A 400 -2.50 2.52 -3.15
CA VAL A 400 -1.79 1.31 -2.75
C VAL A 400 -0.76 1.69 -1.67
N ASN A 401 -0.84 1.10 -0.48
CA ASN A 401 0.12 1.29 0.61
C ASN A 401 1.01 0.06 0.84
#